data_AF-A0A315ZU16-F1
#
_entry.id   AF-A0A315ZU16-F1
#
_cell.length_a   1.000
_cell.length_b   1.000
_cell.length_c   1.000
_cell.angle_alpha   90.00
_cell.angle_beta   90.00
_cell.angle_gamma   90.00
#
_symmetry.space_group_name_H-M   'P 1'
#
loop_
_entity.id
_entity.type
_entity.pdbx_description
1 polymer ?
#
loop_
_entity_poly.entity_id
_entity_poly.type
_entity_poly.pdbx_seq_one_letter_code
_entity_poly.pdbx_strand_id
1 'polypeptide(L)'
;MPAVDSTGAGDAMAAAVLASLWNDLDLAAATDLAQVMSLLAGAGVGAREMLPDQEQARQAWGLCYPTKMPELPRFTRPASPDGPTGV
;
A
#
# COMPACT_ATOMS: atom_id res chain seq x y z
N MET A 1 -7.56 -10.10 -11.59
CA MET A 1 -7.97 -11.03 -10.50
C MET A 1 -9.48 -10.98 -10.38
N PRO A 2 -10.18 -12.12 -10.27
CA PRO A 2 -11.60 -12.11 -9.91
C PRO A 2 -11.76 -11.61 -8.46
N ALA A 3 -12.79 -10.81 -8.20
CA ALA A 3 -13.14 -10.37 -6.85
C ALA A 3 -13.83 -11.53 -6.11
N VAL A 4 -13.32 -11.89 -4.94
CA VAL A 4 -13.82 -12.97 -4.08
C VAL A 4 -14.67 -12.41 -2.94
N ASP A 5 -14.18 -11.36 -2.27
CA ASP A 5 -14.88 -10.61 -1.22
C ASP A 5 -14.39 -9.17 -1.28
N SER A 6 -15.31 -8.21 -1.43
CA SER A 6 -14.95 -6.78 -1.54
C SER A 6 -14.84 -6.06 -0.21
N THR A 7 -15.08 -6.76 0.91
CA THR A 7 -15.03 -6.17 2.25
C THR A 7 -13.61 -5.64 2.52
N GLY A 8 -13.49 -4.36 2.90
CA GLY A 8 -12.19 -3.73 3.17
C GLY A 8 -11.39 -3.28 1.95
N ALA A 9 -11.84 -3.55 0.72
CA ALA A 9 -11.16 -3.09 -0.49
C ALA A 9 -11.07 -1.55 -0.59
N GLY A 10 -12.12 -0.85 -0.15
CA GLY A 10 -12.13 0.62 -0.07
C GLY A 10 -11.20 1.17 1.01
N ASP A 11 -11.07 0.48 2.15
CA ASP A 11 -10.13 0.88 3.20
C ASP A 11 -8.68 0.68 2.76
N ALA A 12 -8.39 -0.43 2.06
CA ALA A 12 -7.09 -0.68 1.44
C ALA A 12 -6.74 0.39 0.39
N MET A 13 -7.72 0.80 -0.42
CA MET A 13 -7.57 1.90 -1.37
C MET A 13 -7.27 3.24 -0.65
N ALA A 14 -8.03 3.58 0.40
CA ALA A 14 -7.83 4.81 1.15
C ALA A 14 -6.46 4.82 1.86
N ALA A 15 -6.05 3.70 2.45
CA ALA A 15 -4.74 3.53 3.08
C ALA A 15 -3.60 3.75 2.07
N ALA A 16 -3.74 3.24 0.85
CA ALA A 16 -2.79 3.43 -0.24
C ALA A 16 -2.67 4.90 -0.67
N VAL A 17 -3.78 5.63 -0.74
CA VAL A 17 -3.79 7.07 -1.04
C VAL A 17 -3.08 7.84 0.07
N LEU A 18 -3.39 7.56 1.34
CA LEU A 18 -2.73 8.20 2.49
C LEU A 18 -1.23 7.91 2.52
N ALA A 19 -0.84 6.66 2.26
CA ALA A 19 0.55 6.24 2.10
C ALA A 19 1.26 7.01 0.98
N SER A 20 0.58 7.22 -0.15
CA SER A 20 1.13 7.94 -1.30
C SER A 20 1.34 9.42 -0.99
N LEU A 21 0.38 10.06 -0.33
CA LEU A 21 0.48 11.44 0.14
C LEU A 21 1.61 11.61 1.16
N TRP A 22 1.77 10.66 2.07
CA TRP A 22 2.84 10.70 3.07
C TRP A 22 4.25 10.63 2.46
N ASN A 23 4.37 10.06 1.25
CA ASN A 23 5.64 9.82 0.58
C ASN A 23 5.82 10.67 -0.69
N ASP A 24 5.04 11.74 -0.84
CA ASP A 24 5.11 12.67 -1.97
C ASP A 24 5.08 11.98 -3.35
N LEU A 25 4.30 10.89 -3.48
CA LEU A 25 4.11 10.24 -4.76
C LEU A 25 3.28 11.12 -5.69
N ASP A 26 3.57 11.05 -7.00
CA ASP A 26 2.73 11.72 -7.99
C ASP A 26 1.33 11.10 -8.05
N LEU A 27 0.40 11.83 -8.65
CA LEU A 27 -1.00 11.41 -8.72
C LEU A 27 -1.16 10.06 -9.42
N ALA A 28 -0.38 9.81 -10.48
CA ALA A 28 -0.45 8.57 -11.25
C ALA A 28 -0.06 7.38 -10.37
N ALA A 29 1.10 7.44 -9.72
CA ALA A 29 1.57 6.43 -8.80
C ALA A 29 0.60 6.24 -7.61
N ALA A 30 0.02 7.32 -7.09
CA ALA A 30 -0.97 7.21 -6.02
C ALA A 30 -2.23 6.44 -6.45
N THR A 31 -2.78 6.73 -7.64
CA THR A 31 -3.94 5.99 -8.18
C THR A 31 -3.62 4.54 -8.45
N ASP A 32 -2.41 4.28 -8.95
CA ASP A 32 -1.95 2.94 -9.26
C ASP A 32 -1.84 2.08 -7.99
N LEU A 33 -1.32 2.67 -6.89
CA LEU A 33 -1.10 1.93 -5.64
C LEU A 33 -2.44 1.63 -5.00
N ALA A 34 -3.34 2.61 -5.04
CA ALA A 34 -4.71 2.49 -4.56
C ALA A 34 -5.48 1.38 -5.30
N GLN A 35 -5.31 1.30 -6.61
CA GLN A 35 -5.91 0.23 -7.41
C GLN A 35 -5.34 -1.15 -7.04
N VAL A 36 -4.01 -1.28 -6.96
CA VAL A 36 -3.34 -2.55 -6.61
C VAL A 36 -3.78 -3.05 -5.23
N MET A 37 -3.78 -2.16 -4.23
CA MET A 37 -4.18 -2.50 -2.86
C MET A 37 -5.65 -2.92 -2.78
N SER A 38 -6.53 -2.23 -3.51
CA SER A 38 -7.95 -2.59 -3.61
C SER A 38 -8.16 -3.96 -4.26
N LEU A 39 -7.40 -4.29 -5.30
CA LEU A 39 -7.51 -5.57 -6.01
C LEU A 39 -6.99 -6.74 -5.18
N LEU A 40 -5.88 -6.54 -4.44
CA LEU A 40 -5.30 -7.56 -3.57
C LEU A 40 -6.22 -7.86 -2.38
N ALA A 41 -6.73 -6.83 -1.71
CA ALA A 41 -7.70 -6.99 -0.63
C ALA A 41 -8.97 -7.72 -1.11
N GLY A 42 -9.39 -7.46 -2.36
CA GLY A 42 -10.55 -8.10 -2.97
C GLY A 42 -10.38 -9.55 -3.41
N ALA A 43 -9.15 -10.09 -3.39
CA ALA A 43 -8.82 -11.38 -3.99
C ALA A 43 -9.00 -12.59 -3.05
N GLY A 44 -9.36 -12.38 -1.79
CA GLY A 44 -9.65 -13.45 -0.82
C GLY A 44 -10.71 -13.03 0.19
N VAL A 45 -11.01 -13.90 1.16
CA VAL A 45 -12.10 -13.69 2.12
C VAL A 45 -11.58 -12.98 3.37
N GLY A 46 -12.29 -11.92 3.79
CA GLY A 46 -11.96 -11.15 5.01
C GLY A 46 -11.15 -9.89 4.73
N ALA A 47 -11.52 -8.79 5.38
CA ALA A 47 -10.94 -7.47 5.13
C ALA A 47 -9.48 -7.34 5.59
N ARG A 48 -9.20 -7.67 6.86
CA ARG A 48 -7.86 -7.48 7.45
C ARG A 48 -6.92 -8.61 7.10
N GLU A 49 -7.47 -9.82 7.03
CA GLU A 49 -6.76 -11.06 6.73
C GLU A 49 -6.15 -11.04 5.33
N MET A 50 -6.76 -10.28 4.41
CA MET A 50 -6.33 -10.15 3.02
C MET A 50 -5.58 -8.84 2.72
N LEU A 51 -5.28 -8.02 3.74
CA LEU A 51 -4.41 -6.87 3.53
C LEU A 51 -3.02 -7.36 3.15
N PRO A 52 -2.46 -6.89 2.02
CA PRO A 52 -1.15 -7.34 1.59
C PRO A 52 -0.07 -6.79 2.53
N ASP A 53 0.96 -7.60 2.78
CA ASP A 53 2.17 -7.11 3.42
C ASP A 53 3.00 -6.22 2.46
N GLN A 54 4.03 -5.56 3.00
CA GLN A 54 4.85 -4.63 2.22
C GLN A 54 5.55 -5.31 1.03
N GLU A 55 5.92 -6.58 1.15
CA GLU A 55 6.61 -7.33 0.11
C GLU A 55 5.63 -7.74 -1.00
N GLN A 56 4.42 -8.16 -0.64
CA GLN A 56 3.33 -8.46 -1.58
C GLN A 56 2.92 -7.21 -2.35
N ALA A 57 2.77 -6.08 -1.66
CA ALA A 57 2.50 -4.79 -2.30
C ALA A 57 3.64 -4.40 -3.26
N ARG A 58 4.90 -4.61 -2.87
CA ARG A 58 6.09 -4.34 -3.71
C ARG A 58 6.12 -5.19 -4.98
N GLN A 59 5.81 -6.48 -4.86
CA GLN A 59 5.78 -7.40 -6.00
C GLN A 59 4.64 -7.06 -6.96
N ALA A 60 3.44 -6.83 -6.45
CA ALA A 60 2.30 -6.43 -7.26
C ALA A 60 2.54 -5.09 -7.96
N TRP A 61 3.14 -4.13 -7.25
CA TRP A 61 3.59 -2.85 -7.80
C TRP A 61 4.59 -3.01 -8.95
N GLY A 62 5.64 -3.83 -8.75
CA GLY A 62 6.66 -4.08 -9.77
C GLY A 62 6.13 -4.79 -11.02
N LEU A 63 5.09 -5.62 -10.89
CA LEU A 63 4.41 -6.25 -12.01
C LEU A 63 3.57 -5.28 -12.83
N CYS A 64 3.00 -4.25 -12.19
CA CYS A 64 2.20 -3.23 -12.87
C CYS A 64 3.06 -2.14 -13.55
N TYR A 65 4.30 -1.89 -13.07
CA TYR A 65 5.19 -0.83 -13.58
C TYR A 65 6.62 -1.31 -13.87
N PRO A 66 6.85 -2.15 -14.90
CA PRO A 66 8.14 -2.80 -15.15
C PRO A 66 9.26 -1.84 -15.62
N THR A 67 8.94 -0.62 -16.07
CA THR A 67 9.90 0.27 -16.77
C THR A 67 10.20 1.60 -16.07
N LYS A 68 9.49 1.93 -14.99
CA LYS A 68 9.78 3.07 -14.12
C LYS A 68 9.50 2.63 -12.70
N MET A 69 10.51 2.13 -12.00
CA MET A 69 10.39 1.84 -10.57
C MET A 69 10.77 3.10 -9.79
N PRO A 70 9.83 3.94 -9.31
CA PRO A 70 10.06 4.57 -8.02
C PRO A 70 10.15 3.44 -6.98
N GLU A 71 11.15 3.49 -6.10
CA GLU A 71 11.22 2.54 -4.97
C GLU A 71 9.88 2.56 -4.24
N LEU A 72 9.36 1.38 -3.86
CA LEU A 72 8.17 1.32 -3.04
C LEU A 72 8.47 2.11 -1.75
N PRO A 73 7.66 3.11 -1.38
CA PRO A 73 7.98 3.94 -0.26
C PRO A 73 8.15 3.10 1.01
N ARG A 74 9.23 3.33 1.74
CA ARG A 74 9.43 2.66 3.02
C ARG A 74 8.44 3.25 4.02
N PHE A 75 7.54 2.43 4.52
CA PHE A 75 6.67 2.75 5.64
C PHE A 75 7.47 2.71 6.95
N THR A 76 8.50 3.55 7.08
CA THR A 76 9.10 3.78 8.38
C THR A 76 8.07 4.55 9.20
N ARG A 77 7.60 3.95 10.30
CA ARG A 77 6.90 4.68 11.36
C ARG A 77 7.67 5.98 11.60
N PRO A 78 7.02 7.16 11.61
CA PRO A 78 7.72 8.37 12.02
C PRO A 78 8.41 8.05 13.36
N ALA A 79 9.68 8.44 13.48
CA ALA A 79 10.36 8.37 14.77
C ALA A 79 9.40 8.99 15.78
N SER A 80 9.06 8.23 16.84
CA SER A 80 8.28 8.80 17.93
C SER A 80 8.98 10.11 18.31
N PRO A 81 8.26 11.23 18.50
CA PRO A 81 8.88 12.48 18.92
C PRO A 81 9.71 12.34 20.20
N ASP A 82 9.52 11.23 20.92
CA ASP A 82 10.39 10.74 21.98
C ASP A 82 11.52 9.88 21.38
N GLY A 83 12.61 10.55 20.96
CA GLY A 83 13.89 9.89 20.72
C GLY A 83 14.38 9.13 21.96
N PRO A 84 15.44 8.29 21.84
CA PRO A 84 16.00 7.63 23.00
C PRO A 84 16.48 8.70 23.96
N THR A 85 15.85 8.82 25.12
CA THR A 85 16.40 9.57 26.25
C THR A 85 17.71 8.90 26.61
N GLY A 86 18.81 9.48 26.10
CA GLY A 86 20.13 9.25 26.64
C GLY A 86 20.17 9.83 28.05
N VAL A 87 19.86 8.99 29.03
CA VAL A 87 20.39 9.02 30.41
C VAL A 87 20.53 7.57 30.86
#